data_AF-A0A3M1YB54-F1
#
_entry.id   AF-A0A3M1YB54-F1
#
_cell.length_a   1.000
_cell.length_b   1.000
_cell.length_c   1.000
_cell.angle_alpha   90.00
_cell.angle_beta   90.00
_cell.angle_gamma   90.00
#
_symmetry.space_group_name_H-M   'P 1'
#
loop_
_entity.id
_entity.type
_entity.pdbx_description
1 polymer ?
#
loop_
_entity_poly.entity_id
_entity_poly.type
_entity_poly.pdbx_seq_one_letter_code
_entity_poly.pdbx_strand_id
1 'polypeptide(L)'
;MADIMQNNRDFLFLYEAIQCNPNGDPDQENRPRMDYDTQTNIVTDVRVKRYIRDFLKQQGKEIFVDMESDGKVTMDERMKRLVGELFQSDELVRELLNNEQLFAEYLEIKKQEMPKTSAAGEQGSLFWEKDPEAHDKEKEKIAAALV
;
A
#
# COMPACT_ATOMS: atom_id res chain seq x y z
N MET A 1 -23.05 -8.99 -7.62
CA MET A 1 -22.04 -9.39 -6.61
C MET A 1 -21.16 -10.43 -7.27
N ALA A 2 -19.89 -10.11 -7.54
CA ALA A 2 -18.93 -11.14 -7.96
C ALA A 2 -18.89 -12.22 -6.87
N ASP A 3 -18.88 -13.49 -7.26
CA ASP A 3 -18.83 -14.60 -6.31
C ASP A 3 -17.50 -14.53 -5.55
N ILE A 4 -17.54 -13.90 -4.38
CA ILE A 4 -16.39 -13.80 -3.47
C ILE A 4 -16.11 -15.24 -3.05
N MET A 5 -14.89 -15.73 -3.32
CA MET A 5 -14.56 -17.15 -3.29
C MET A 5 -15.20 -17.91 -2.11
N GLN A 6 -16.05 -18.88 -2.42
CA GLN A 6 -16.85 -19.64 -1.44
C GLN A 6 -16.04 -20.64 -0.59
N ASN A 7 -14.85 -21.03 -1.05
CA ASN A 7 -14.06 -22.12 -0.46
C ASN A 7 -12.58 -21.76 -0.38
N ASN A 8 -11.90 -22.29 0.64
CA ASN A 8 -10.44 -22.25 0.74
C ASN A 8 -9.80 -23.02 -0.42
N ARG A 9 -8.68 -22.50 -0.91
CA ARG A 9 -7.90 -23.11 -1.99
C ARG A 9 -6.43 -23.05 -1.66
N ASP A 10 -5.80 -24.21 -1.73
CA ASP A 10 -4.35 -24.36 -1.69
C ASP A 10 -3.87 -24.76 -3.09
N PHE A 11 -2.64 -24.39 -3.42
CA PHE A 11 -2.04 -24.77 -4.69
C PHE A 11 -0.55 -25.03 -4.53
N LEU A 12 -0.05 -25.94 -5.36
CA LEU A 12 1.38 -26.18 -5.53
C LEU A 12 1.83 -25.46 -6.80
N PHE A 13 2.79 -24.55 -6.65
CA PHE A 13 3.39 -23.84 -7.77
C PHE A 13 4.78 -24.40 -8.04
N LEU A 14 4.95 -25.08 -9.17
CA LEU A 14 6.22 -25.61 -9.64
C LEU A 14 6.65 -24.85 -10.87
N TYR A 15 7.92 -24.46 -10.92
CA TYR A 15 8.52 -23.87 -12.09
C TYR A 15 10.01 -24.25 -12.16
N GLU A 16 10.57 -24.16 -13.35
CA GLU A 16 11.98 -24.44 -13.62
C GLU A 16 12.72 -23.15 -13.96
N ALA A 17 14.00 -23.09 -13.58
CA ALA A 17 14.92 -22.01 -13.92
C ALA A 17 16.11 -22.60 -14.66
N ILE A 18 16.21 -22.34 -15.97
CA ILE A 18 17.30 -22.86 -16.83
C ILE A 18 18.24 -21.71 -17.16
N GLN A 19 19.53 -21.89 -16.85
CA GLN A 19 20.60 -20.94 -17.17
C GLN A 19 20.31 -19.49 -16.72
N CYS A 20 19.57 -19.32 -15.63
CA CYS A 20 19.23 -18.01 -15.09
C CYS A 20 19.37 -17.99 -13.57
N ASN A 21 19.39 -16.79 -12.99
CA ASN A 21 19.37 -16.63 -11.54
C ASN A 21 17.91 -16.48 -11.04
N PRO A 22 17.33 -17.49 -10.38
CA PRO A 22 15.95 -17.44 -9.93
C PRO A 22 15.74 -16.45 -8.77
N ASN A 23 16.76 -16.26 -7.93
CA ASN A 23 16.69 -15.35 -6.78
C ASN A 23 18.10 -14.88 -6.40
N GLY A 24 18.39 -13.62 -6.69
CA GLY A 24 19.69 -13.01 -6.38
C GLY A 24 19.87 -12.70 -4.90
N ASP A 25 21.07 -12.95 -4.39
CA ASP A 25 21.49 -12.54 -3.06
C ASP A 25 22.15 -11.14 -3.11
N PRO A 26 21.54 -10.08 -2.51
CA PRO A 26 22.12 -8.75 -2.51
C PRO A 26 23.46 -8.70 -1.75
N ASP A 27 23.69 -9.61 -0.81
CA ASP A 27 24.93 -9.65 -0.02
C ASP A 27 26.06 -10.42 -0.74
N GLN A 28 25.74 -11.14 -1.81
CA GLN A 28 26.71 -11.95 -2.56
C GLN A 28 26.76 -11.58 -4.04
N GLU A 29 26.85 -10.28 -4.35
CA GLU A 29 27.03 -9.80 -5.74
C GLU A 29 25.96 -10.35 -6.70
N ASN A 30 24.72 -10.53 -6.21
CA ASN A 30 23.61 -11.07 -6.99
C ASN A 30 23.86 -12.50 -7.53
N ARG A 31 24.63 -13.33 -6.83
CA ARG A 31 24.69 -14.79 -7.05
C ARG A 31 23.34 -15.44 -6.70
N PRO A 32 23.05 -16.66 -7.21
CA PRO A 32 21.89 -17.42 -6.75
C PRO A 32 21.92 -17.58 -5.23
N ARG A 33 20.80 -17.26 -4.59
CA ARG A 33 20.65 -17.44 -3.15
C ARG A 33 20.61 -18.93 -2.84
N MET A 34 21.56 -19.40 -2.05
CA MET A 34 21.73 -20.81 -1.71
C MET A 34 21.45 -21.05 -0.23
N ASP A 35 20.82 -22.17 0.06
CA ASP A 35 20.90 -22.83 1.36
C ASP A 35 22.14 -23.72 1.35
N TYR A 36 23.13 -23.41 2.19
CA TYR A 36 24.39 -24.16 2.23
C TYR A 36 24.26 -25.51 2.93
N ASP A 37 23.29 -25.68 3.83
CA ASP A 37 23.11 -26.93 4.56
C ASP A 37 22.46 -28.00 3.66
N THR A 38 21.46 -27.59 2.88
CA THR A 38 20.73 -28.49 1.97
C THR A 38 21.27 -28.50 0.54
N GLN A 39 22.20 -27.59 0.22
CA GLN A 39 22.73 -27.38 -1.14
C GLN A 39 21.64 -27.07 -2.18
N THR A 40 20.57 -26.39 -1.77
CA THR A 40 19.46 -26.02 -2.65
C THR A 40 19.42 -24.51 -2.91
N ASN A 41 18.84 -24.10 -4.03
CA ASN A 41 18.53 -22.69 -4.27
C ASN A 41 17.30 -22.28 -3.47
N ILE A 42 17.38 -21.13 -2.79
CA ILE A 42 16.25 -20.55 -2.07
C ILE A 42 15.56 -19.52 -2.96
N VAL A 43 14.28 -19.71 -3.22
CA VAL A 43 13.43 -18.67 -3.79
C VAL A 43 12.42 -18.22 -2.76
N THR A 44 12.53 -16.94 -2.37
CA THR A 44 11.65 -16.36 -1.37
C THR A 44 10.28 -16.02 -1.96
N ASP A 45 9.27 -15.98 -1.11
CA ASP A 45 7.94 -15.50 -1.47
C ASP A 45 7.98 -14.06 -2.02
N VAL A 46 8.84 -13.20 -1.47
CA VAL A 46 9.10 -11.84 -1.97
C VAL A 46 9.55 -11.86 -3.43
N ARG A 47 10.40 -12.82 -3.82
CA ARG A 47 10.88 -12.97 -5.20
C ARG A 47 9.76 -13.38 -6.16
N VAL A 48 8.92 -14.34 -5.75
CA VAL A 48 7.77 -14.80 -6.55
C VAL A 48 6.73 -13.69 -6.68
N LYS A 49 6.41 -13.00 -5.58
CA LYS A 49 5.52 -11.83 -5.57
C LYS A 49 6.00 -10.75 -6.54
N ARG A 50 7.32 -10.52 -6.63
CA ARG A 50 7.89 -9.56 -7.60
C ARG A 50 7.61 -9.97 -9.05
N TYR A 51 7.82 -11.24 -9.42
CA TYR A 51 7.51 -11.72 -10.77
C TYR A 51 6.04 -11.51 -11.13
N ILE A 52 5.13 -11.84 -10.20
CA ILE A 52 3.69 -11.65 -10.40
C ILE A 52 3.36 -10.16 -10.58
N ARG A 53 3.91 -9.28 -9.73
CA ARG A 53 3.71 -7.82 -9.86
C ARG A 53 4.23 -7.29 -11.19
N ASP A 54 5.45 -7.66 -11.57
CA ASP A 54 6.08 -7.22 -12.81
C ASP A 54 5.26 -7.68 -14.03
N PHE A 55 4.77 -8.93 -14.01
CA PHE A 55 3.87 -9.47 -15.03
C PHE A 55 2.56 -8.68 -15.12
N LEU A 56 1.87 -8.47 -14.00
CA LEU A 56 0.61 -7.72 -13.96
C LEU A 56 0.79 -6.27 -14.42
N LYS A 57 1.90 -5.64 -14.03
CA LYS A 57 2.28 -4.30 -14.50
C LYS A 57 2.44 -4.26 -16.03
N GLN A 58 3.12 -5.25 -16.62
CA GLN A 58 3.23 -5.37 -18.08
C GLN A 58 1.86 -5.57 -18.77
N GLN A 59 0.88 -6.15 -18.07
CA GLN A 59 -0.50 -6.25 -18.55
C GLN A 59 -1.32 -4.96 -18.34
N GLY A 60 -0.69 -3.85 -17.93
CA GLY A 60 -1.35 -2.58 -17.67
C GLY A 60 -2.21 -2.58 -16.41
N LYS A 61 -2.02 -3.54 -15.49
CA LYS A 61 -2.70 -3.54 -14.20
C LYS A 61 -1.98 -2.60 -13.24
N GLU A 62 -2.77 -1.88 -12.46
CA GLU A 62 -2.24 -1.01 -11.41
C GLU A 62 -1.67 -1.85 -10.27
N ILE A 63 -0.48 -1.47 -9.78
CA ILE A 63 0.23 -2.15 -8.69
C ILE A 63 0.53 -1.15 -7.60
N PHE A 64 -0.04 -1.35 -6.41
CA PHE A 64 0.12 -0.45 -5.26
C PHE A 64 1.55 -0.37 -4.70
N VAL A 65 2.38 -1.39 -4.92
CA VAL A 65 3.80 -1.39 -4.47
C VAL A 65 4.70 -1.41 -5.69
N ASP A 66 5.11 -0.24 -6.14
CA ASP A 66 5.88 -0.03 -7.37
C ASP A 66 6.80 1.19 -7.24
N MET A 67 7.86 1.22 -8.05
CA MET A 67 8.78 2.35 -8.13
C MET A 67 8.16 3.41 -9.05
N GLU A 68 8.01 4.63 -8.54
CA GLU A 68 7.66 5.80 -9.34
C GLU A 68 8.93 6.44 -9.93
N SER A 69 8.76 7.16 -11.05
CA SER A 69 9.84 7.70 -11.88
C SER A 69 10.86 8.58 -11.15
N ASP A 70 10.51 9.16 -9.99
CA ASP A 70 11.36 10.11 -9.26
C ASP A 70 11.89 9.63 -7.89
N GLY A 71 11.70 8.35 -7.52
CA GLY A 71 12.37 7.81 -6.33
C GLY A 71 11.63 6.69 -5.59
N LYS A 72 12.21 6.27 -4.45
CA LYS A 72 11.53 5.37 -3.52
C LYS A 72 10.42 6.14 -2.81
N VAL A 73 9.18 5.90 -3.18
CA VAL A 73 8.01 6.41 -2.47
C VAL A 73 7.69 5.45 -1.32
N THR A 74 7.48 6.00 -0.13
CA THR A 74 7.06 5.20 1.02
C THR A 74 5.60 4.74 0.87
N MET A 75 5.23 3.66 1.57
CA MET A 75 3.83 3.19 1.55
C MET A 75 2.86 4.26 2.01
N ASP A 76 3.25 5.03 3.02
CA ASP A 76 2.41 6.05 3.63
C ASP A 76 2.16 7.22 2.67
N GLU A 77 3.19 7.70 1.97
CA GLU A 77 3.04 8.75 0.96
C GLU A 77 2.13 8.32 -0.18
N ARG A 78 2.29 7.08 -0.65
CA ARG A 78 1.45 6.55 -1.71
C ARG A 78 0.01 6.37 -1.26
N MET A 79 -0.20 5.89 -0.04
CA MET A 79 -1.53 5.75 0.54
C MET A 79 -2.22 7.11 0.68
N LYS A 80 -1.52 8.12 1.20
CA LYS A 80 -2.05 9.49 1.32
C LYS A 80 -2.48 10.04 -0.04
N ARG A 81 -1.66 9.86 -1.08
CA ARG A 81 -1.99 10.31 -2.44
C ARG A 81 -3.25 9.62 -2.97
N LEU A 82 -3.29 8.28 -2.91
CA LEU A 82 -4.42 7.49 -3.40
C LEU A 82 -5.72 7.84 -2.66
N VAL A 83 -5.65 7.98 -1.34
CA VAL A 83 -6.79 8.41 -0.52
C VAL A 83 -7.19 9.82 -0.90
N GLY A 84 -6.25 10.73 -1.14
CA GLY A 84 -6.55 12.09 -1.59
C GLY A 84 -7.31 12.13 -2.92
N GLU A 85 -6.85 11.37 -3.91
CA GLU A 85 -7.52 11.22 -5.21
C GLU A 85 -8.92 10.60 -5.05
N LEU A 86 -9.03 9.57 -4.21
CA LEU A 86 -10.30 8.93 -3.90
C LEU A 86 -11.29 9.93 -3.27
N PHE A 87 -10.85 10.72 -2.28
CA PHE A 87 -11.69 11.73 -1.63
C PHE A 87 -12.17 12.83 -2.57
N GLN A 88 -11.50 13.04 -3.72
CA GLN A 88 -11.96 13.98 -4.74
C GLN A 88 -13.09 13.42 -5.61
N SER A 89 -13.23 12.09 -5.71
CA SER A 89 -14.26 11.44 -6.52
C SER A 89 -15.35 10.80 -5.67
N ASP A 90 -16.48 11.49 -5.56
CA ASP A 90 -17.66 10.97 -4.84
C ASP A 90 -18.16 9.66 -5.44
N GLU A 91 -18.03 9.47 -6.75
CA GLU A 91 -18.42 8.23 -7.44
C GLU A 91 -17.57 7.03 -7.01
N LEU A 92 -16.24 7.20 -6.96
CA LEU A 92 -15.33 6.13 -6.54
C LEU A 92 -15.51 5.77 -5.05
N VAL A 93 -15.72 6.76 -4.19
CA VAL A 93 -15.98 6.52 -2.76
C VAL A 93 -17.31 5.77 -2.57
N ARG A 94 -18.33 6.13 -3.36
CA ARG A 94 -19.61 5.43 -3.35
C ARG A 94 -19.46 3.97 -3.74
N GLU A 95 -18.70 3.69 -4.78
CA GLU A 95 -18.41 2.33 -5.23
C GLU A 95 -17.62 1.55 -4.16
N LEU A 96 -16.63 2.18 -3.52
CA LEU A 96 -15.81 1.56 -2.48
C LEU A 96 -16.63 1.18 -1.25
N LEU A 97 -17.43 2.11 -0.72
CA LEU A 97 -18.19 1.87 0.50
C LEU A 97 -19.31 0.85 0.27
N ASN A 98 -19.82 0.76 -0.98
CA ASN A 98 -20.88 -0.15 -1.40
C ASN A 98 -22.05 -0.22 -0.39
N ASN A 99 -22.33 0.91 0.26
CA ASN A 99 -23.28 1.06 1.35
C ASN A 99 -23.77 2.51 1.33
N GLU A 100 -25.07 2.69 1.10
CA GLU A 100 -25.67 4.02 0.95
C GLU A 100 -25.63 4.84 2.24
N GLN A 101 -25.73 4.20 3.41
CA GLN A 101 -25.67 4.88 4.69
C GLN A 101 -24.26 5.40 4.97
N LEU A 102 -23.24 4.55 4.80
CA LEU A 102 -21.84 4.97 4.96
C LEU A 102 -21.47 6.06 3.96
N PHE A 103 -22.00 5.99 2.73
CA PHE A 103 -21.77 7.04 1.73
C PHE A 103 -22.46 8.36 2.12
N ALA A 104 -23.65 8.32 2.71
CA ALA A 104 -24.30 9.52 3.24
C ALA A 104 -23.49 10.16 4.38
N GLU A 105 -22.98 9.36 5.31
CA GLU A 105 -22.08 9.81 6.39
C GLU A 105 -20.80 10.43 5.82
N TYR A 106 -20.20 9.81 4.80
CA TYR A 106 -19.06 10.40 4.07
C TYR A 106 -19.38 11.78 3.50
N LEU A 107 -20.53 11.94 2.84
CA LEU A 107 -20.94 13.23 2.27
C LEU A 107 -21.14 14.30 3.36
N GLU A 108 -21.58 13.93 4.56
CA GLU A 108 -21.70 14.85 5.68
C GLU A 108 -20.34 15.29 6.21
N ILE A 109 -19.41 14.35 6.41
CA ILE A 109 -18.04 14.64 6.84
C ILE A 109 -17.32 15.52 5.81
N LYS A 110 -17.43 15.17 4.51
CA LYS A 110 -16.80 15.94 3.42
C LYS A 110 -17.27 17.39 3.39
N LYS A 111 -18.57 17.65 3.65
CA LYS A 111 -19.12 19.02 3.70
C LYS A 111 -18.61 19.83 4.89
N GLN A 112 -18.31 19.18 6.02
CA GLN A 112 -17.77 19.85 7.20
C GLN A 112 -16.30 20.26 7.00
N GLU A 113 -15.54 19.47 6.25
CA GLU A 113 -14.13 19.69 5.92
C GLU A 113 -13.92 20.64 4.73
N MET A 114 -14.94 20.97 3.94
CA MET A 114 -14.81 22.02 2.92
C MET A 114 -14.63 23.39 3.60
N PRO A 115 -13.50 24.10 3.40
CA PRO A 115 -13.29 25.39 4.04
C PRO A 115 -14.38 26.36 3.59
N LYS A 116 -14.97 27.08 4.54
CA LYS A 116 -15.91 28.18 4.31
C LYS A 116 -15.17 29.38 3.69
N THR A 117 -14.84 29.25 2.40
CA THR A 117 -14.38 30.25 1.42
C THR A 117 -13.55 31.45 1.89
N SER A 118 -12.32 31.57 1.37
CA SER A 118 -11.89 32.78 0.63
C SER A 118 -10.59 32.58 -0.14
N ALA A 119 -10.62 32.97 -1.42
CA ALA A 119 -9.51 33.41 -2.28
C ALA A 119 -8.37 32.43 -2.64
N ALA A 120 -8.37 32.08 -3.94
CA ALA A 120 -7.22 31.90 -4.83
C ALA A 120 -5.90 31.32 -4.25
N GLY A 121 -5.59 30.11 -4.72
CA GLY A 121 -4.22 29.66 -4.92
C GLY A 121 -3.59 28.94 -3.73
N GLU A 122 -3.81 27.63 -3.66
CA GLU A 122 -2.76 26.62 -3.62
C GLU A 122 -3.44 25.24 -3.55
N GLN A 123 -3.05 24.36 -4.48
CA GLN A 123 -3.52 22.99 -4.51
C GLN A 123 -2.86 22.24 -3.35
N GLY A 124 -3.68 21.53 -2.57
CA GLY A 124 -3.22 20.43 -1.72
C GLY A 124 -3.11 20.77 -0.24
N SER A 125 -4.23 20.75 0.47
CA SER A 125 -4.23 20.42 1.90
C SER A 125 -5.10 19.18 2.11
N LEU A 126 -4.48 18.00 1.97
CA LEU A 126 -5.06 16.78 2.47
C LEU A 126 -4.71 16.71 3.97
N PHE A 127 -5.68 17.09 4.79
CA PHE A 127 -5.55 17.15 6.24
C PHE A 127 -5.29 15.75 6.83
N TRP A 128 -4.06 15.57 7.30
CA TRP A 128 -3.76 14.83 8.51
C TRP A 128 -2.63 15.55 9.23
N GLU A 129 -2.90 16.77 9.71
CA GLU A 129 -2.10 17.34 10.79
C GLU A 129 -2.51 16.63 12.08
N LYS A 130 -1.94 15.44 12.32
CA LYS A 130 -1.61 15.11 13.70
C LYS A 130 -0.35 15.88 14.01
N ASP A 131 -0.54 17.01 14.70
CA ASP A 131 0.50 17.75 15.39
C ASP A 131 1.48 16.75 16.04
N PRO A 132 2.75 16.67 15.57
CA PRO A 132 3.75 15.78 16.14
C PRO A 132 3.96 16.01 17.63
N GLU A 133 3.71 17.22 18.15
CA GLU A 133 3.85 17.54 19.57
C GLU A 133 2.79 16.88 20.45
N ALA A 134 1.61 16.54 19.89
CA ALA A 134 0.55 15.87 20.63
C ALA A 134 0.93 14.43 21.00
N HIS A 135 1.74 13.77 20.17
CA HIS A 135 2.14 12.38 20.36
C HIS A 135 3.23 12.20 21.45
N ASP A 136 4.05 13.22 21.70
CA ASP A 136 5.05 13.21 22.78
C ASP A 136 4.45 13.59 24.14
N LYS A 137 3.51 14.54 24.18
CA LYS A 137 2.80 14.90 25.43
C LYS A 137 1.96 13.76 25.99
N GLU A 138 1.44 12.89 25.13
CA GLU A 138 0.67 11.71 25.55
C GLU A 138 1.57 10.60 26.11
N LYS A 139 2.79 10.44 25.56
CA LYS A 139 3.82 9.55 26.13
C LYS A 139 4.32 10.02 27.50
N GLU A 140 4.54 11.33 27.67
CA GLU A 140 4.95 11.88 28.97
C GLU A 140 3.85 11.74 30.03
N LYS A 141 2.57 11.94 29.65
CA LYS A 141 1.44 11.73 30.56
C LYS A 141 1.28 10.26 30.99
N ILE A 142 1.51 9.31 30.09
CA ILE A 142 1.45 7.88 30.39
C ILE A 142 2.65 7.45 31.27
N ALA A 143 3.84 8.01 31.02
CA ALA A 143 5.02 7.76 31.86
C ALA A 143 4.87 8.33 33.27
N ALA A 144 4.22 9.50 33.43
CA ALA A 144 3.95 10.12 34.72
C ALA A 144 2.83 9.42 35.53
N ALA A 145 1.99 8.61 34.89
CA ALA A 145 0.92 7.86 35.55
C ALA A 145 1.36 6.44 36.01
N LEU A 146 2.60 6.05 35.70
CA LEU A 146 3.19 4.74 36.02
C LEU A 146 4.28 4.81 37.11
N VAL A 147 4.32 5.92 37.87
CA VAL A 147 5.06 6.10 39.13
C VAL A 147 4.09 6.64 40.17
#